data_AF-A0A235H9T1-F1
#
_entry.id   AF-A0A235H9T1-F1
#
_cell.length_a   1.000
_cell.length_b   1.000
_cell.length_c   1.000
_cell.angle_alpha   90.00
_cell.angle_beta   90.00
_cell.angle_gamma   90.00
#
_symmetry.space_group_name_H-M   'P 1'
#
loop_
_entity.id
_entity.type
_entity.pdbx_description
1 polymer ?
#
loop_
_entity_poly.entity_id
_entity_poly.type
_entity_poly.pdbx_seq_one_letter_code
_entity_poly.pdbx_strand_id
1 'polypeptide(L)' 'MSINTKSLLAEVQANLRALDGCPGPHLFRRIEPEKFGTKYRCDHCGGTVTGPFVNACREGIKHAGGDPAEVTVQR' A
#
# COMPACT_ATOMS: atom_id res chain seq x y z
N MET A 1 2.31 -19.83 -20.95
CA MET A 1 2.03 -18.49 -20.37
C MET A 1 3.32 -17.70 -20.37
N SER A 2 3.36 -16.53 -21.01
CA SER A 2 4.47 -15.58 -20.87
C SER A 2 4.09 -14.51 -19.84
N ILE A 3 4.95 -14.30 -18.85
CA ILE A 3 4.77 -13.24 -17.85
C ILE A 3 5.32 -11.94 -18.44
N ASN A 4 4.50 -10.89 -18.51
CA ASN A 4 4.94 -9.58 -18.97
C ASN A 4 5.67 -8.82 -17.84
N THR A 5 6.92 -9.17 -17.61
CA THR A 5 7.75 -8.61 -16.53
C THR A 5 7.97 -7.10 -16.66
N LYS A 6 8.07 -6.57 -17.88
CA LYS A 6 8.23 -5.14 -18.14
C LYS A 6 7.04 -4.33 -17.66
N SER A 7 5.82 -4.80 -17.96
CA SER A 7 4.59 -4.15 -17.51
C SER A 7 4.46 -4.19 -15.99
N LEU A 8 4.78 -5.33 -15.38
CA LEU A 8 4.72 -5.49 -13.91
C LEU A 8 5.72 -4.58 -13.20
N LEU A 9 6.95 -4.46 -13.71
CA LEU A 9 7.94 -3.55 -13.15
C LEU A 9 7.49 -2.08 -13.25
N ALA A 10 6.94 -1.69 -14.40
CA ALA A 10 6.41 -0.34 -14.59
C ALA A 10 5.26 -0.02 -13.62
N GLU A 11 4.35 -0.98 -13.39
CA GLU A 11 3.27 -0.86 -12.40
C GLU A 11 3.83 -0.68 -10.98
N VAL A 12 4.79 -1.51 -10.57
CA VAL A 12 5.41 -1.42 -9.24
C VAL A 12 6.11 -0.07 -9.06
N GLN A 13 6.87 0.39 -10.05
CA GLN A 13 7.56 1.68 -9.98
C GLN A 13 6.58 2.86 -9.92
N ALA A 14 5.49 2.83 -10.68
CA ALA A 14 4.46 3.86 -10.62
C ALA A 14 3.80 3.92 -9.24
N ASN A 15 3.48 2.76 -8.65
CA ASN A 15 2.93 2.68 -7.31
C ASN A 15 3.90 3.22 -6.24
N LEU A 16 5.18 2.83 -6.30
CA LEU A 16 6.20 3.33 -5.35
C LEU A 16 6.34 4.85 -5.43
N ARG A 17 6.41 5.42 -6.65
CA ARG A 17 6.47 6.88 -6.83
C ARG A 17 5.25 7.60 -6.24
N ALA A 18 4.05 7.03 -6.42
CA ALA A 18 2.84 7.60 -5.84
C ALA A 18 2.86 7.54 -4.30
N LEU A 19 3.45 6.49 -3.72
CA LEU A 19 3.55 6.33 -2.28
C LEU A 19 4.57 7.29 -1.67
N ASP A 20 5.76 7.39 -2.27
CA ASP A 20 6.82 8.30 -1.80
C ASP A 20 6.37 9.77 -1.84
N GLY A 21 5.53 10.14 -2.81
CA GLY A 21 4.95 11.48 -2.93
C GLY A 21 3.67 11.71 -2.14
N CYS A 22 3.25 10.77 -1.30
CA CYS A 22 1.98 10.89 -0.57
C CYS A 22 2.09 11.97 0.52
N PRO A 23 1.10 12.89 0.63
CA PRO A 23 1.12 13.96 1.63
C PRO A 23 1.07 13.43 3.08
N GLY A 24 0.61 12.19 3.24
CA GLY A 24 0.72 11.44 4.48
C GLY A 24 -0.27 11.84 5.58
N PRO A 25 -0.43 10.98 6.61
CA PRO A 25 -0.03 9.56 6.63
C PRO A 25 -0.80 8.73 5.57
N HIS A 26 -0.25 7.59 5.12
CA HIS A 26 -0.97 6.75 4.15
C HIS A 26 -2.25 6.21 4.73
N LEU A 27 -3.33 6.26 3.95
CA LEU A 27 -4.62 5.69 4.33
C LEU A 27 -5.00 4.53 3.41
N PHE A 28 -4.64 3.30 3.79
CA PHE A 28 -4.84 2.12 2.96
C PHE A 28 -6.22 1.50 3.14
N ARG A 29 -6.94 1.35 2.02
CA ARG A 29 -8.19 0.61 1.93
C ARG A 29 -7.98 -0.67 1.14
N ARG A 30 -8.56 -1.76 1.64
CA ARG A 30 -8.57 -3.04 0.93
C ARG A 30 -9.49 -2.94 -0.29
N ILE A 31 -9.00 -3.34 -1.47
CA ILE A 31 -9.78 -3.27 -2.72
C ILE A 31 -10.26 -4.65 -3.22
N GLU A 32 -9.84 -5.73 -2.56
CA GLU A 32 -10.20 -7.11 -2.90
C GLU A 32 -10.51 -7.90 -1.62
N PRO A 33 -11.30 -8.98 -1.67
CA PRO A 33 -11.44 -9.90 -0.53
C PRO A 33 -10.08 -10.37 0.00
N GLU A 34 -9.99 -10.63 1.30
CA GLU A 34 -8.74 -11.03 1.94
C GLU A 34 -8.30 -12.43 1.49
N LYS A 35 -7.13 -12.49 0.85
CA LYS A 35 -6.43 -13.68 0.38
C LYS A 35 -4.93 -13.37 0.26
N PHE A 36 -4.12 -14.39 0.05
CA PHE A 36 -2.72 -14.18 -0.27
C PHE A 36 -2.58 -13.31 -1.53
N GLY A 37 -1.80 -12.24 -1.44
CA GLY A 37 -1.60 -11.28 -2.53
C GLY A 37 -2.68 -10.19 -2.65
N THR A 38 -3.62 -10.08 -1.70
CA THR A 38 -4.59 -8.97 -1.67
C THR A 38 -3.90 -7.63 -1.78
N LYS A 39 -4.39 -6.81 -2.71
CA LYS A 39 -3.94 -5.43 -2.89
C LYS A 39 -4.74 -4.47 -2.00
N TYR A 40 -4.05 -3.44 -1.55
CA TYR A 40 -4.57 -2.29 -0.83
C TYR A 40 -4.29 -1.04 -1.65
N ARG A 41 -5.19 -0.07 -1.60
CA ARG A 41 -5.04 1.22 -2.28
C ARG A 41 -5.01 2.33 -1.25
N CYS A 42 -4.05 3.24 -1.37
CA CYS A 42 -4.04 4.46 -0.56
C CYS A 42 -5.12 5.42 -1.08
N ASP A 43 -6.02 5.89 -0.22
CA ASP A 43 -7.07 6.85 -0.60
C ASP A 43 -6.52 8.27 -0.82
N HIS A 44 -5.31 8.59 -0.33
CA HIS A 44 -4.68 9.90 -0.55
C HIS A 44 -3.93 9.99 -1.88
N CYS A 45 -3.01 9.05 -2.16
CA CYS A 45 -2.17 9.11 -3.37
C CYS A 45 -2.64 8.15 -4.48
N GLY A 46 -3.58 7.26 -4.20
CA GLY A 46 -4.07 6.27 -5.16
C GLY A 46 -3.13 5.09 -5.41
N GLY A 47 -1.92 5.08 -4.85
CA GLY A 47 -0.95 4.00 -5.00
C GLY A 47 -1.45 2.68 -4.43
N THR A 48 -1.09 1.56 -5.09
CA THR A 48 -1.49 0.21 -4.68
C THR A 48 -0.32 -0.62 -4.18
N VAL A 49 -0.54 -1.37 -3.10
CA VAL A 49 0.47 -2.18 -2.41
C VAL A 49 -0.12 -3.50 -1.90
N THR A 50 0.74 -4.40 -1.45
CA THR A 50 0.34 -5.67 -0.82
C THR A 50 0.24 -5.53 0.70
N GLY A 51 -0.46 -6.47 1.34
CA GLY A 51 -0.60 -6.52 2.81
C GLY A 51 0.71 -6.39 3.61
N PRO A 52 1.83 -7.04 3.23
CA PRO A 52 3.11 -6.88 3.92
C PRO A 52 3.61 -5.43 3.96
N PHE A 53 3.40 -4.64 2.90
CA PHE A 53 3.78 -3.24 2.87
C PHE A 53 2.92 -2.40 3.82
N VAL A 54 1.60 -2.64 3.83
CA VAL A 54 0.69 -2.00 4.80
C VAL A 54 1.14 -2.30 6.24
N ASN A 55 1.52 -3.55 6.52
CA ASN A 55 2.01 -3.93 7.84
C ASN A 55 3.33 -3.22 8.19
N ALA A 56 4.24 -3.07 7.23
CA ALA A 56 5.48 -2.32 7.44
C ALA A 56 5.20 -0.84 7.77
N CYS A 57 4.22 -0.20 7.11
CA CYS A 57 3.81 1.16 7.46
C CYS A 57 3.21 1.25 8.87
N ARG A 58 2.36 0.27 9.26
CA ARG A 58 1.76 0.20 10.60
C ARG A 58 2.82 0.09 11.69
N GLU A 59 3.78 -0.81 11.53
CA GLU A 59 4.89 -0.95 12.49
C GLU A 59 5.80 0.29 12.48
N GLY A 60 6.04 0.91 11.32
CA GLY A 60 6.78 2.17 11.23
C GLY A 60 6.15 3.30 12.04
N ILE A 61 4.84 3.52 11.90
CA ILE A 61 4.11 4.53 12.69
C ILE A 61 4.14 4.18 14.18
N LYS A 62 3.93 2.91 14.54
CA LYS A 62 4.02 2.44 15.93
C LYS A 62 5.37 2.77 16.56
N HIS A 63 6.46 2.50 15.84
CA HIS A 63 7.82 2.75 16.32
C HIS A 63 8.15 4.25 16.38
N ALA A 64 7.48 5.08 15.60
CA ALA A 64 7.54 6.53 15.70
C ALA A 64 6.66 7.11 16.85
N GLY A 65 5.91 6.26 17.55
CA GLY A 65 5.02 6.67 18.65
C GLY A 65 3.61 7.09 18.23
N GLY A 66 3.23 6.88 16.96
CA GLY A 66 1.87 7.14 16.46
C GLY A 66 0.92 5.93 16.61
N ASP A 67 -0.33 6.11 16.17
CA ASP A 67 -1.35 5.05 16.19
C ASP A 67 -1.37 4.25 14.86
N PRO A 68 -1.06 2.94 14.87
CA PRO A 68 -1.11 2.11 13.66
C PRO A 68 -2.48 2.03 12.98
N ALA A 69 -3.57 2.37 13.67
CA ALA A 69 -4.91 2.44 13.09
C ALA A 69 -5.03 3.58 12.06
N GLU A 70 -4.19 4.62 12.15
CA GLU A 70 -4.17 5.75 11.20
C GLU A 70 -3.76 5.33 9.77
N VAL A 71 -3.18 4.13 9.61
CA VAL A 71 -2.67 3.62 8.33
C VAL A 71 -3.74 2.89 7.51
N THR A 72 -4.86 2.48 8.12
CA THR A 72 -5.83 1.57 7.48
C THR A 72 -7.28 1.98 7.69
N VAL A 73 -8.09 1.91 6.63
CA VAL A 73 -9.56 2.04 6.72
C VAL A 73 -10.16 0.64 6.62
N GLN A 74 -10.73 0.16 7.73
CA GLN A 74 -11.72 -0.91 7.69
C GLN A 74 -13.09 -0.28 7.44
N ARG A 75 -13.57 -0.35 6.20
CA ARG A 75 -14.98 -0.14 5.88
C ARG A 75 -15.50 -1.37 5.16
#